data_AF-A0A1Y5XHS1-F1
#
_entry.id   AF-A0A1Y5XHS1-F1
#
_cell.length_a   1.000
_cell.length_b   1.000
_cell.length_c   1.000
_cell.angle_alpha   90.00
_cell.angle_beta   90.00
_cell.angle_gamma   90.00
#
_symmetry.space_group_name_H-M   'P 1'
#
loop_
_entity.id
_entity.type
_entity.pdbx_description
1 polymer ?
#
loop_
_entity_poly.entity_id
_entity_poly.type
_entity_poly.pdbx_seq_one_letter_code
_entity_poly.pdbx_strand_id
1 'polypeptide(L)'
;MISFSTAAAIRPLGDGTFTAELPAEWTVGGKPHGGFLLALLAKTAVALHTGNGTPLVDPLAVSAQFLHSPGVGPALLRTEVRKTGRQATVVAVNLEQRGRSCVEAVITTGRLPRDRAAWTDLPNQPAEPPGNAIDISTLPSASMFRLTEGCDVRLDPSGAGFLHGHVGDPLRLRLWARPRGEHADPLFALVAGDISMPVTFNLGRMGWSPAVQLTALLRSRPAPGWLRIQVDCRAVHGAWFDSDATVVDSTGRLVCQARQLALTATTG
;
A
#
# COMPACT_ATOMS: atom_id res chain seq x y z
N MET A 1 -18.98 7.63 -5.74
CA MET A 1 -17.68 7.24 -5.15
C MET A 1 -17.59 5.73 -5.23
N ILE A 2 -16.53 5.19 -5.84
CA ILE A 2 -16.32 3.74 -6.01
C ILE A 2 -15.62 3.21 -4.75
N SER A 3 -16.10 2.10 -4.17
CA SER A 3 -15.43 1.47 -3.02
C SER A 3 -14.06 0.92 -3.41
N PHE A 4 -13.17 0.69 -2.44
CA PHE A 4 -11.88 0.05 -2.71
C PHE A 4 -12.07 -1.36 -3.28
N SER A 5 -13.03 -2.14 -2.76
CA SER A 5 -13.33 -3.48 -3.27
C SER A 5 -13.76 -3.50 -4.75
N THR A 6 -14.58 -2.53 -5.17
CA THR A 6 -14.98 -2.37 -6.57
C THR A 6 -13.84 -1.83 -7.43
N ALA A 7 -13.07 -0.86 -6.93
CA ALA A 7 -11.93 -0.30 -7.64
C ALA A 7 -10.85 -1.38 -7.92
N ALA A 8 -10.58 -2.25 -6.95
CA ALA A 8 -9.63 -3.34 -7.08
C ALA A 8 -10.23 -4.59 -7.74
N ALA A 9 -11.35 -4.49 -8.46
CA ALA A 9 -11.94 -5.65 -9.13
C ALA A 9 -11.02 -6.19 -10.23
N ILE A 10 -10.95 -7.52 -10.32
CA ILE A 10 -10.24 -8.25 -11.39
C ILE A 10 -11.22 -9.16 -12.11
N ARG A 11 -11.01 -9.34 -13.40
CA ARG A 11 -11.80 -10.24 -14.23
C ARG A 11 -10.89 -11.31 -14.83
N PRO A 12 -11.11 -12.61 -14.54
CA PRO A 12 -10.34 -13.68 -15.16
C PRO A 12 -10.62 -13.74 -16.66
N LEU A 13 -9.56 -14.00 -17.44
CA LEU A 13 -9.62 -14.22 -18.89
C LEU A 13 -9.37 -15.69 -19.26
N GLY A 14 -8.96 -16.53 -18.30
CA GLY A 14 -8.49 -17.90 -18.54
C GLY A 14 -6.97 -18.00 -18.46
N ASP A 15 -6.45 -19.22 -18.31
CA ASP A 15 -5.01 -19.54 -18.38
C ASP A 15 -4.11 -18.68 -17.48
N GLY A 16 -4.57 -18.39 -16.25
CA GLY A 16 -3.82 -17.56 -15.29
C GLY A 16 -3.71 -16.08 -15.67
N THR A 17 -4.50 -15.61 -16.63
CA THR A 17 -4.54 -14.21 -17.08
C THR A 17 -5.81 -13.52 -16.57
N PHE A 18 -5.66 -12.26 -16.18
CA PHE A 18 -6.73 -11.41 -15.66
C PHE A 18 -6.65 -10.01 -16.28
N THR A 19 -7.76 -9.29 -16.26
CA THR A 19 -7.79 -7.86 -16.56
C THR A 19 -8.36 -7.06 -15.39
N ALA A 20 -7.94 -5.81 -15.29
CA ALA A 20 -8.42 -4.86 -14.32
C ALA A 20 -8.45 -3.46 -14.92
N GLU A 21 -9.29 -2.60 -14.36
CA GLU A 21 -9.26 -1.17 -14.64
C GLU A 21 -8.41 -0.48 -13.56
N LEU A 22 -7.52 0.41 -13.96
CA LEU A 22 -6.77 1.28 -13.06
C LEU A 22 -7.52 2.62 -12.96
N PRO A 23 -8.31 2.84 -11.89
CA PRO A 23 -9.19 4.01 -11.77
C PRO A 23 -8.41 5.30 -11.48
N ALA A 24 -8.95 6.43 -11.91
CA ALA A 24 -8.34 7.74 -11.70
C ALA A 24 -8.38 8.18 -10.23
N GLU A 25 -9.35 7.67 -9.47
CA GLU A 25 -9.54 7.89 -8.04
C GLU A 25 -8.39 7.30 -7.23
N TRP A 26 -7.69 6.27 -7.71
CA TRP A 26 -6.57 5.64 -6.98
C TRP A 26 -5.22 6.10 -7.52
N THR A 27 -5.06 7.42 -7.68
CA THR A 27 -3.84 8.03 -8.22
C THR A 27 -3.17 9.01 -7.27
N VAL A 28 -1.85 9.14 -7.43
CA VAL A 28 -1.04 10.24 -6.89
C VAL A 28 -0.31 10.92 -8.05
N GLY A 29 -0.45 12.24 -8.18
CA GLY A 29 0.15 12.99 -9.30
C GLY A 29 -0.28 12.48 -10.68
N GLY A 30 -1.51 11.95 -10.78
CA GLY A 30 -2.07 11.37 -12.00
C GLY A 30 -1.54 9.97 -12.37
N LYS A 31 -0.74 9.33 -11.52
CA LYS A 31 -0.30 7.93 -11.69
C LYS A 31 -0.98 7.00 -10.71
N PRO A 32 -1.34 5.76 -11.10
CA PRO A 32 -1.86 4.75 -10.19
C PRO A 32 -0.94 4.56 -8.97
N HIS A 33 -1.54 4.56 -7.78
CA HIS A 33 -0.84 4.49 -6.49
C HIS A 33 -0.16 3.13 -6.29
N GLY A 34 1.09 3.13 -5.79
CA GLY A 34 1.90 1.92 -5.64
C GLY A 34 1.22 0.84 -4.80
N GLY A 35 0.76 1.19 -3.61
CA GLY A 35 0.02 0.29 -2.72
C GLY A 35 -1.28 -0.25 -3.32
N PHE A 36 -1.94 0.50 -4.22
CA PHE A 36 -3.12 0.00 -4.93
C PHE A 36 -2.73 -1.04 -5.98
N LEU A 37 -1.63 -0.82 -6.72
CA LEU A 37 -1.07 -1.81 -7.64
C LEU A 37 -0.66 -3.09 -6.90
N LEU A 38 -0.06 -2.96 -5.71
CA LEU A 38 0.25 -4.11 -4.84
C LEU A 38 -1.00 -4.90 -4.45
N ALA A 39 -2.06 -4.20 -4.02
CA ALA A 39 -3.32 -4.84 -3.67
C ALA A 39 -3.91 -5.61 -4.86
N LEU A 40 -3.85 -5.04 -6.06
CA LEU A 40 -4.34 -5.67 -7.29
C LEU A 40 -3.54 -6.94 -7.66
N LEU A 41 -2.21 -6.87 -7.60
CA LEU A 41 -1.31 -8.00 -7.85
C LEU A 41 -1.54 -9.13 -6.83
N ALA A 42 -1.66 -8.78 -5.55
CA ALA A 42 -1.91 -9.73 -4.47
C ALA A 42 -3.30 -10.39 -4.58
N LYS A 43 -4.33 -9.62 -4.92
CA LYS A 43 -5.68 -10.14 -5.20
C LYS A 43 -5.68 -11.13 -6.37
N THR A 44 -4.91 -10.83 -7.41
CA THR A 44 -4.76 -11.71 -8.58
C THR A 44 -4.13 -13.05 -8.21
N ALA A 45 -3.07 -13.04 -7.38
CA ALA A 45 -2.47 -14.28 -6.88
C ALA A 45 -3.46 -15.09 -6.02
N VAL A 46 -4.22 -14.43 -5.15
CA VAL A 46 -5.26 -15.08 -4.32
C VAL A 46 -6.35 -15.71 -5.17
N ALA A 47 -6.73 -15.08 -6.29
CA ALA A 47 -7.78 -15.58 -7.17
C ALA A 47 -7.45 -16.92 -7.85
N LEU A 48 -6.18 -17.32 -7.91
CA LEU A 48 -5.80 -18.66 -8.39
C LEU A 48 -6.26 -19.80 -7.46
N HIS A 49 -6.66 -19.46 -6.24
CA HIS A 49 -7.12 -20.42 -5.24
C HIS A 49 -8.65 -20.52 -5.18
N THR A 50 -9.39 -19.98 -6.14
CA THR A 50 -10.85 -20.09 -6.16
C THR A 50 -11.30 -21.45 -6.72
N GLY A 51 -12.07 -22.20 -5.93
CA GLY A 51 -12.66 -23.49 -6.29
C GLY A 51 -13.43 -24.08 -5.10
N ASN A 52 -14.41 -24.95 -5.38
CA ASN A 52 -15.25 -25.56 -4.34
C ASN A 52 -14.38 -26.28 -3.28
N GLY A 53 -14.56 -25.93 -2.01
CA GLY A 53 -13.84 -26.54 -0.88
C GLY A 53 -12.44 -25.98 -0.61
N THR A 54 -11.98 -24.97 -1.35
CA THR A 54 -10.66 -24.38 -1.12
C THR A 54 -10.68 -23.50 0.15
N PRO A 55 -9.74 -23.69 1.09
CA PRO A 55 -9.65 -22.83 2.27
C PRO A 55 -9.46 -21.36 1.90
N LEU A 56 -10.00 -20.45 2.70
CA LEU A 56 -9.74 -19.02 2.56
C LEU A 56 -8.23 -18.75 2.68
N VAL A 57 -7.65 -18.23 1.60
CA VAL A 57 -6.25 -17.81 1.52
C VAL A 57 -6.14 -16.30 1.40
N ASP A 58 -5.01 -15.79 1.87
CA ASP A 58 -4.62 -14.40 1.93
C ASP A 58 -3.21 -14.24 1.36
N PRO A 59 -2.84 -13.03 0.91
CA PRO A 59 -1.43 -12.73 0.72
C PRO A 59 -0.75 -12.70 2.10
N LEU A 60 0.38 -13.39 2.23
CA LEU A 60 1.25 -13.36 3.42
C LEU A 60 2.43 -12.42 3.20
N ALA A 61 2.97 -12.42 1.99
CA ALA A 61 4.06 -11.53 1.58
C ALA A 61 3.89 -11.12 0.12
N VAL A 62 4.25 -9.87 -0.20
CA VAL A 62 4.28 -9.31 -1.56
C VAL A 62 5.63 -8.64 -1.73
N SER A 63 6.34 -8.93 -2.82
CA SER A 63 7.57 -8.23 -3.19
C SER A 63 7.44 -7.76 -4.64
N ALA A 64 7.47 -6.45 -4.86
CA ALA A 64 7.22 -5.83 -6.15
C ALA A 64 8.38 -4.96 -6.63
N GLN A 65 8.62 -4.96 -7.93
CA GLN A 65 9.51 -4.06 -8.67
C GLN A 65 8.68 -3.14 -9.55
N PHE A 66 8.90 -1.83 -9.48
CA PHE A 66 8.20 -0.85 -10.30
C PHE A 66 9.07 -0.49 -11.50
N LEU A 67 8.75 -1.08 -12.65
CA LEU A 67 9.55 -0.96 -13.88
C LEU A 67 9.15 0.27 -14.70
N HIS A 68 7.84 0.47 -14.86
CA HIS A 68 7.27 1.58 -15.61
C HIS A 68 5.97 2.04 -14.96
N SER A 69 5.76 3.35 -14.82
CA SER A 69 4.51 3.87 -14.27
C SER A 69 3.35 3.61 -15.24
N PRO A 70 2.33 2.82 -14.84
CA PRO A 70 1.13 2.69 -15.64
C PRO A 70 0.35 4.02 -15.65
N GLY A 71 -0.59 4.14 -16.58
CA GLY A 71 -1.63 5.17 -16.59
C GLY A 71 -2.97 4.62 -16.14
N VAL A 72 -3.92 5.53 -15.97
CA VAL A 72 -5.35 5.20 -15.77
C VAL A 72 -5.89 4.43 -16.97
N GLY A 73 -6.76 3.45 -16.71
CA GLY A 73 -7.43 2.63 -17.70
C GLY A 73 -7.05 1.14 -17.63
N PRO A 74 -7.31 0.36 -18.69
CA PRO A 74 -7.22 -1.09 -18.62
C PRO A 74 -5.78 -1.56 -18.46
N ALA A 75 -5.60 -2.62 -17.68
CA ALA A 75 -4.35 -3.35 -17.50
C ALA A 75 -4.57 -4.86 -17.61
N LEU A 76 -3.50 -5.55 -17.98
CA LEU A 76 -3.44 -7.00 -18.04
C LEU A 76 -2.59 -7.51 -16.88
N LEU A 77 -3.01 -8.59 -16.26
CA LEU A 77 -2.33 -9.24 -15.15
C LEU A 77 -2.06 -10.68 -15.56
N ARG A 78 -0.80 -11.10 -15.54
CA ARG A 78 -0.38 -12.47 -15.87
C ARG A 78 0.18 -13.15 -14.65
N THR A 79 -0.24 -14.37 -14.39
CA THR A 79 0.22 -15.14 -13.24
C THR A 79 1.03 -16.36 -13.65
N GLU A 80 1.98 -16.72 -12.80
CA GLU A 80 2.73 -17.97 -12.90
C GLU A 80 2.91 -18.56 -11.51
N VAL A 81 2.41 -19.79 -11.30
CA VAL A 81 2.61 -20.50 -10.03
C VAL A 81 4.04 -21.02 -10.00
N ARG A 82 4.85 -20.47 -9.10
CA ARG A 82 6.27 -20.83 -8.93
C ARG A 82 6.46 -22.02 -8.00
N LYS A 83 5.57 -22.17 -7.03
CA LYS A 83 5.58 -23.26 -6.05
C LYS A 83 4.19 -23.46 -5.47
N THR A 84 3.74 -24.70 -5.40
CA THR A 84 2.57 -25.08 -4.59
C THR A 84 3.04 -25.88 -3.38
N GLY A 85 2.57 -25.50 -2.19
CA GLY A 85 2.91 -26.19 -0.94
C GLY A 85 1.72 -26.26 0.00
N ARG A 86 1.85 -27.09 1.04
CA ARG A 86 0.77 -27.29 2.04
C ARG A 86 0.43 -26.03 2.84
N GLN A 87 1.45 -25.24 3.18
CA GLN A 87 1.27 -24.03 4.00
C GLN A 87 1.18 -22.75 3.16
N ALA A 88 1.89 -22.72 2.03
CA ALA A 88 1.98 -21.55 1.20
C ALA A 88 2.21 -21.91 -0.27
N THR A 89 1.66 -21.07 -1.14
CA THR A 89 1.87 -21.08 -2.57
C THR A 89 2.56 -19.79 -2.99
N VAL A 90 3.51 -19.87 -3.90
CA VAL A 90 4.24 -18.70 -4.42
C VAL A 90 3.81 -18.48 -5.86
N VAL A 91 3.35 -17.27 -6.14
CA VAL A 91 2.81 -16.84 -7.44
C VAL A 91 3.58 -15.62 -7.89
N ALA A 92 4.17 -15.66 -9.08
CA ALA A 92 4.64 -14.47 -9.76
C ALA A 92 3.44 -13.83 -10.49
N VAL A 93 3.31 -12.50 -10.41
CA VAL A 93 2.27 -11.73 -11.11
C VAL A 93 2.92 -10.54 -11.80
N ASN A 94 2.69 -10.41 -13.10
CA ASN A 94 3.14 -9.26 -13.90
C ASN A 94 1.92 -8.41 -14.27
N LEU A 95 1.97 -7.10 -13.98
CA LEU A 95 1.03 -6.11 -14.50
C LEU A 95 1.62 -5.49 -15.75
N GLU A 96 0.92 -5.66 -16.87
CA GLU A 96 1.26 -5.10 -18.17
C GLU A 96 0.24 -4.05 -18.60
N GLN A 97 0.71 -2.97 -19.22
CA GLN A 97 -0.16 -2.00 -19.87
C GLN A 97 0.47 -1.51 -21.17
N ARG A 98 -0.33 -1.46 -22.26
CA ARG A 98 0.11 -1.04 -23.60
C ARG A 98 1.37 -1.78 -24.08
N GLY A 99 1.43 -3.09 -23.82
CA GLY A 99 2.53 -3.95 -24.25
C GLY A 99 3.83 -3.79 -23.46
N ARG A 100 3.82 -3.14 -22.30
CA ARG A 100 4.99 -3.00 -21.42
C ARG A 100 4.69 -3.57 -20.03
N SER A 101 5.66 -4.25 -19.44
CA SER A 101 5.59 -4.60 -18.02
C SER A 101 5.73 -3.33 -17.17
N CYS A 102 4.78 -3.11 -16.28
CA CYS A 102 4.74 -1.95 -15.40
C CYS A 102 5.20 -2.32 -13.99
N VAL A 103 4.68 -3.41 -13.45
CA VAL A 103 5.02 -3.90 -12.11
C VAL A 103 5.15 -5.41 -12.15
N GLU A 104 6.26 -5.92 -11.62
CA GLU A 104 6.47 -7.35 -11.43
C GLU A 104 6.48 -7.66 -9.95
N ALA A 105 5.69 -8.66 -9.52
CA ALA A 105 5.62 -9.05 -8.13
C ALA A 105 5.68 -10.56 -7.93
N VAL A 106 6.24 -10.96 -6.79
CA VAL A 106 6.13 -12.32 -6.26
C VAL A 106 5.32 -12.27 -4.98
N ILE A 107 4.26 -13.07 -4.93
CA ILE A 107 3.31 -13.12 -3.83
C ILE A 107 3.35 -14.52 -3.21
N THR A 108 3.56 -14.56 -1.90
CA THR A 108 3.35 -15.78 -1.11
C THR A 108 1.94 -15.73 -0.56
N THR A 109 1.09 -16.66 -0.97
CA THR A 109 -0.28 -16.83 -0.48
C THR A 109 -0.34 -17.95 0.55
N GLY A 110 -1.27 -17.85 1.50
CA GLY A 110 -1.49 -18.86 2.53
C GLY A 110 -2.55 -18.40 3.52
N ARG A 111 -2.61 -19.02 4.71
CA ARG A 111 -3.57 -18.62 5.74
C ARG A 111 -2.94 -17.62 6.70
N LEU A 112 -3.54 -16.43 6.85
CA LEU A 112 -3.11 -15.49 7.88
C LEU A 112 -3.32 -16.06 9.29
N PRO A 113 -2.39 -15.80 10.23
CA PRO A 113 -2.55 -16.18 11.63
C PRO A 113 -3.82 -15.58 12.26
N ARG A 114 -4.49 -16.37 13.12
CA ARG A 114 -5.64 -15.90 13.92
C ARG A 114 -5.25 -15.58 15.36
N ASP A 115 -4.24 -16.28 15.87
CA ASP A 115 -3.77 -16.13 17.23
C ASP A 115 -3.17 -14.74 17.48
N ARG A 116 -3.19 -14.31 18.75
CA ARG A 116 -2.47 -13.11 19.15
C ARG A 116 -0.97 -13.32 18.95
N ALA A 117 -0.27 -12.24 18.63
CA ALA A 117 1.18 -12.29 18.54
C ALA A 117 1.77 -12.67 19.91
N ALA A 118 2.71 -13.62 19.92
CA ALA A 118 3.42 -14.00 21.13
C ALA A 118 4.32 -12.87 21.66
N TRP A 119 4.78 -11.99 20.76
CA TRP A 119 5.59 -10.81 21.07
C TRP A 119 5.44 -9.78 19.95
N THR A 120 5.41 -8.51 20.32
CA THR A 120 5.49 -7.37 19.40
C THR A 120 6.09 -6.16 20.09
N ASP A 121 6.88 -5.38 19.35
CA ASP A 121 7.24 -4.01 19.70
C ASP A 121 6.63 -3.10 18.62
N LEU A 122 5.56 -2.39 18.97
CA LEU A 122 4.76 -1.61 18.02
C LEU A 122 4.73 -0.14 18.42
N PRO A 123 4.64 0.78 17.43
CA PRO A 123 4.43 2.19 17.69
C PRO A 123 3.21 2.44 18.59
N ASN A 124 3.39 3.30 19.60
CA ASN A 124 2.28 3.77 20.39
C ASN A 124 1.58 4.92 19.65
N GLN A 125 0.40 4.62 19.10
CA GLN A 125 -0.45 5.58 18.39
C GLN A 125 -1.92 5.33 18.77
N PRO A 126 -2.72 6.38 19.06
CA PRO A 126 -4.12 6.22 19.44
C PRO A 126 -4.93 5.56 18.32
N ALA A 127 -5.93 4.74 18.68
CA ALA A 127 -6.76 4.01 17.73
C ALA A 127 -7.52 4.95 16.77
N GLU A 128 -8.07 6.03 17.33
CA GLU A 128 -8.71 7.10 16.56
C GLU A 128 -7.72 8.23 16.25
N PRO A 129 -7.85 8.89 15.09
CA PRO A 129 -7.12 10.11 14.82
C PRO A 129 -7.48 11.19 15.86
N PRO A 130 -6.49 11.86 16.47
CA PRO A 130 -6.72 13.00 17.34
C PRO A 130 -7.51 14.12 16.64
N GLY A 131 -8.19 14.97 17.41
CA GLY A 131 -9.02 16.05 16.85
C GLY A 131 -8.25 17.09 16.02
N ASN A 132 -6.93 17.19 16.21
CA ASN A 132 -6.05 18.06 15.41
C ASN A 132 -5.36 17.34 14.25
N ALA A 133 -5.69 16.06 13.98
CA ALA A 133 -5.13 15.33 12.85
C ALA A 133 -5.63 15.96 11.53
N ILE A 134 -4.69 16.25 10.65
CA ILE A 134 -4.92 16.97 9.40
C ILE A 134 -5.64 16.03 8.42
N ASP A 135 -6.73 16.47 7.84
CA ASP A 135 -7.37 15.78 6.73
C ASP A 135 -6.59 16.04 5.44
N ILE A 136 -5.96 15.00 4.86
CA ILE A 136 -5.19 15.17 3.62
C ILE A 136 -6.08 15.67 2.48
N SER A 137 -7.37 15.35 2.48
CA SER A 137 -8.31 15.81 1.45
C SER A 137 -8.60 17.32 1.49
N THR A 138 -8.22 18.00 2.58
CA THR A 138 -8.40 19.46 2.74
C THR A 138 -7.15 20.26 2.42
N LEU A 139 -6.02 19.59 2.17
CA LEU A 139 -4.77 20.25 1.82
C LEU A 139 -4.84 20.86 0.41
N PRO A 140 -4.11 21.95 0.11
CA PRO A 140 -4.01 22.48 -1.26
C PRO A 140 -3.52 21.43 -2.28
N SER A 141 -2.71 20.46 -1.83
CA SER A 141 -2.22 19.35 -2.63
C SER A 141 -3.23 18.20 -2.80
N ALA A 142 -4.44 18.27 -2.24
CA ALA A 142 -5.40 17.17 -2.25
C ALA A 142 -5.76 16.69 -3.67
N SER A 143 -5.77 17.59 -4.65
CA SER A 143 -5.99 17.24 -6.08
C SER A 143 -4.91 16.31 -6.64
N MET A 144 -3.71 16.32 -6.07
CA MET A 144 -2.65 15.36 -6.39
C MET A 144 -2.84 14.03 -5.68
N PHE A 145 -3.54 13.98 -4.54
CA PHE A 145 -3.78 12.76 -3.75
C PHE A 145 -5.22 12.26 -3.93
N ARG A 146 -5.59 11.96 -5.18
CA ARG A 146 -6.96 11.53 -5.51
C ARG A 146 -7.43 10.29 -4.75
N LEU A 147 -6.50 9.46 -4.26
CA LEU A 147 -6.82 8.30 -3.39
C LEU A 147 -7.68 8.66 -2.16
N THR A 148 -7.65 9.93 -1.71
CA THR A 148 -8.51 10.44 -0.63
C THR A 148 -10.01 10.47 -0.99
N GLU A 149 -10.34 10.29 -2.27
CA GLU A 149 -11.71 10.02 -2.72
C GLU A 149 -12.15 8.59 -2.39
N GLY A 150 -11.23 7.62 -2.37
CA GLY A 150 -11.55 6.22 -2.03
C GLY A 150 -11.37 5.89 -0.55
N CYS A 151 -10.61 6.69 0.19
CA CYS A 151 -10.32 6.46 1.60
C CYS A 151 -10.23 7.76 2.42
N ASP A 152 -10.51 7.68 3.71
CA ASP A 152 -10.15 8.75 4.63
C ASP A 152 -8.67 8.61 4.98
N VAL A 153 -7.91 9.72 4.97
CA VAL A 153 -6.51 9.77 5.43
C VAL A 153 -6.31 10.95 6.35
N ARG A 154 -5.85 10.68 7.57
CA ARG A 154 -5.51 11.68 8.59
C ARG A 154 -4.02 11.65 8.84
N LEU A 155 -3.39 12.82 8.88
CA LEU A 155 -1.97 12.99 9.16
C LEU A 155 -1.79 13.61 10.54
N ASP A 156 -0.91 13.06 11.36
CA ASP A 156 -0.48 13.69 12.59
C ASP A 156 0.30 14.96 12.24
N PRO A 157 -0.11 16.16 12.72
CA PRO A 157 0.65 17.38 12.48
C PRO A 157 2.07 17.32 13.09
N SER A 158 2.27 16.49 14.11
CA SER A 158 3.58 16.30 14.76
C SER A 158 4.53 15.55 13.81
N GLY A 159 5.58 16.22 13.36
CA GLY A 159 6.53 15.68 12.37
C GLY A 159 6.12 15.92 10.91
N ALA A 160 5.08 16.71 10.66
CA ALA A 160 4.66 17.13 9.33
C ALA A 160 4.94 18.63 9.08
N GLY A 161 6.02 19.17 9.66
CA GLY A 161 6.37 20.60 9.56
C GLY A 161 6.59 21.09 8.13
N PHE A 162 6.91 20.18 7.19
CA PHE A 162 7.00 20.49 5.76
C PHE A 162 5.73 21.15 5.20
N LEU A 163 4.54 20.89 5.78
CA LEU A 163 3.29 21.54 5.38
C LEU A 163 3.29 23.05 5.63
N HIS A 164 4.16 23.52 6.51
CA HIS A 164 4.35 24.92 6.86
C HIS A 164 5.72 25.45 6.44
N GLY A 165 6.42 24.73 5.55
CA GLY A 165 7.76 25.09 5.08
C GLY A 165 8.88 24.82 6.09
N HIS A 166 8.60 24.14 7.20
CA HIS A 166 9.63 23.75 8.15
C HIS A 166 10.41 22.53 7.64
N VAL A 167 11.72 22.55 7.86
CA VAL A 167 12.65 21.47 7.55
C VAL A 167 13.43 21.09 8.81
N GLY A 168 13.79 19.81 8.93
CA GLY A 168 14.56 19.29 10.07
C GLY A 168 13.76 18.43 11.05
N ASP A 169 12.45 18.25 10.82
CA ASP A 169 11.67 17.25 11.53
C ASP A 169 12.26 15.84 11.32
N PRO A 170 12.11 14.91 12.28
CA PRO A 170 12.50 13.52 12.08
C PRO A 170 11.85 12.94 10.83
N LEU A 171 12.53 12.03 10.12
CA LEU A 171 11.96 11.34 8.96
C LEU A 171 10.98 10.25 9.40
N ARG A 172 9.94 10.68 10.09
CA ARG A 172 8.86 9.86 10.63
C ARG A 172 7.54 10.58 10.42
N LEU A 173 6.57 9.87 9.88
CA LEU A 173 5.18 10.32 9.79
C LEU A 173 4.26 9.33 10.50
N ARG A 174 3.19 9.87 11.09
CA ARG A 174 2.11 9.08 11.68
C ARG A 174 0.80 9.43 11.00
N LEU A 175 0.05 8.43 10.57
CA LEU A 175 -1.18 8.59 9.83
C LEU A 175 -2.27 7.64 10.33
N TRP A 176 -3.51 7.94 9.99
CA TRP A 176 -4.64 7.03 10.10
C TRP A 176 -5.31 6.92 8.74
N ALA A 177 -5.66 5.71 8.33
CA ALA A 177 -6.39 5.49 7.09
C ALA A 177 -7.49 4.44 7.23
N ARG A 178 -8.57 4.61 6.47
CA ARG A 178 -9.62 3.59 6.30
C ARG A 178 -10.30 3.75 4.95
N PRO A 179 -10.77 2.68 4.30
CA PRO A 179 -11.53 2.80 3.07
C PRO A 179 -12.89 3.46 3.36
N ARG A 180 -13.44 4.20 2.41
CA ARG A 180 -14.78 4.80 2.55
C ARG A 180 -15.86 3.77 2.18
N GLY A 181 -16.90 3.69 3.01
CA GLY A 181 -18.07 2.85 2.75
C GLY A 181 -17.88 1.35 2.99
N GLU A 182 -16.72 0.92 3.49
CA GLU A 182 -16.45 -0.48 3.83
C GLU A 182 -15.42 -0.62 4.96
N HIS A 183 -15.14 -1.85 5.38
CA HIS A 183 -14.07 -2.15 6.33
C HIS A 183 -12.76 -2.42 5.62
N ALA A 184 -11.65 -2.03 6.25
CA ALA A 184 -10.33 -2.43 5.77
C ALA A 184 -10.23 -3.97 5.75
N ASP A 185 -9.63 -4.49 4.69
CA ASP A 185 -9.27 -5.90 4.55
C ASP A 185 -7.74 -6.03 4.41
N PRO A 186 -7.18 -7.26 4.30
CA PRO A 186 -5.75 -7.44 4.10
C PRO A 186 -5.18 -6.74 2.86
N LEU A 187 -5.99 -6.56 1.80
CA LEU A 187 -5.55 -5.89 0.58
C LEU A 187 -5.47 -4.37 0.78
N PHE A 188 -6.42 -3.77 1.48
CA PHE A 188 -6.36 -2.34 1.85
C PHE A 188 -5.18 -2.06 2.79
N ALA A 189 -4.76 -3.03 3.61
CA ALA A 189 -3.56 -2.88 4.42
C ALA A 189 -2.27 -2.72 3.59
N LEU A 190 -2.23 -3.22 2.35
CA LEU A 190 -1.12 -2.96 1.41
C LEU A 190 -1.15 -1.52 0.91
N VAL A 191 -2.34 -0.95 0.67
CA VAL A 191 -2.49 0.49 0.37
C VAL A 191 -2.02 1.33 1.54
N ALA A 192 -2.48 1.02 2.76
CA ALA A 192 -2.08 1.72 3.97
C ALA A 192 -0.57 1.68 4.22
N GLY A 193 0.11 0.59 3.85
CA GLY A 193 1.57 0.46 3.94
C GLY A 193 2.36 1.37 2.98
N ASP A 194 1.71 2.02 2.02
CA ASP A 194 2.33 2.92 1.04
C ASP A 194 1.64 4.30 0.97
N ILE A 195 0.68 4.57 1.87
CA ILE A 195 -0.22 5.73 1.75
C ILE A 195 0.41 7.07 2.14
N SER A 196 1.60 7.04 2.73
CA SER A 196 2.24 8.24 3.28
C SER A 196 2.75 9.16 2.19
N MET A 197 2.74 10.46 2.48
CA MET A 197 3.60 11.40 1.78
C MET A 197 5.08 11.02 1.97
N PRO A 198 5.98 11.36 1.04
CA PRO A 198 7.40 11.06 1.20
C PRO A 198 7.95 11.68 2.49
N VAL A 199 8.48 10.84 3.38
CA VAL A 199 9.09 11.29 4.65
C VAL A 199 10.28 12.22 4.43
N THR A 200 10.89 12.17 3.24
CA THR A 200 11.97 13.07 2.80
C THR A 200 11.52 14.52 2.61
N PHE A 201 10.21 14.80 2.62
CA PHE A 201 9.70 16.17 2.66
C PHE A 201 10.17 16.93 3.92
N ASN A 202 10.43 16.24 5.03
CA ASN A 202 11.04 16.83 6.23
C ASN A 202 12.50 17.30 6.01
N LEU A 203 13.15 16.88 4.92
CA LEU A 203 14.44 17.43 4.46
C LEU A 203 14.28 18.60 3.47
N GLY A 204 13.06 19.08 3.24
CA GLY A 204 12.77 20.07 2.20
C GLY A 204 12.79 19.50 0.78
N ARG A 205 12.88 18.18 0.61
CA ARG A 205 12.95 17.51 -0.71
C ARG A 205 11.56 17.26 -1.29
N MET A 206 10.92 18.36 -1.66
CA MET A 206 9.56 18.33 -2.21
C MET A 206 9.57 17.79 -3.65
N GLY A 207 8.55 17.01 -4.00
CA GLY A 207 8.29 16.61 -5.38
C GLY A 207 8.22 15.11 -5.61
N TRP A 208 8.46 14.73 -6.88
CA TRP A 208 8.27 13.37 -7.38
C TRP A 208 9.15 12.37 -6.64
N SER A 209 8.50 11.37 -6.01
CA SER A 209 9.18 10.33 -5.22
C SER A 209 8.68 8.93 -5.61
N PRO A 210 9.15 8.36 -6.73
CA PRO A 210 8.68 7.10 -7.24
C PRO A 210 9.25 5.94 -6.42
N ALA A 211 8.38 4.97 -6.12
CA ALA A 211 8.81 3.66 -5.66
C ALA A 211 9.65 2.97 -6.74
N VAL A 212 10.75 2.33 -6.32
CA VAL A 212 11.55 1.45 -7.18
C VAL A 212 11.26 0.00 -6.81
N GLN A 213 11.21 -0.29 -5.52
CA GLN A 213 10.95 -1.62 -4.98
C GLN A 213 10.12 -1.51 -3.70
N LEU A 214 9.12 -2.38 -3.51
CA LEU A 214 8.35 -2.46 -2.26
C LEU A 214 8.13 -3.92 -1.84
N THR A 215 8.43 -4.25 -0.58
CA THR A 215 8.10 -5.53 0.05
C THR A 215 7.14 -5.30 1.22
N ALA A 216 6.02 -6.02 1.22
CA ALA A 216 5.02 -5.98 2.29
C ALA A 216 4.79 -7.37 2.89
N LEU A 217 4.64 -7.43 4.22
CA LEU A 217 4.33 -8.62 5.00
C LEU A 217 2.98 -8.40 5.69
N LEU A 218 1.98 -9.23 5.36
CA LEU A 218 0.69 -9.21 6.04
C LEU A 218 0.71 -10.18 7.22
N ARG A 219 0.21 -9.71 8.36
CA ARG A 219 0.41 -10.34 9.66
C ARG A 219 -0.90 -10.78 10.31
N SER A 220 -2.01 -10.10 9.99
CA SER A 220 -3.36 -10.49 10.42
C SER A 220 -4.42 -9.87 9.51
N ARG A 221 -5.67 -10.31 9.67
CA ARG A 221 -6.82 -9.58 9.16
C ARG A 221 -7.11 -8.40 10.09
N PRO A 222 -7.31 -7.18 9.57
CA PRO A 222 -7.59 -6.02 10.40
C PRO A 222 -8.98 -6.10 11.05
N ALA A 223 -9.10 -5.63 12.29
CA ALA A 223 -10.39 -5.34 12.88
C ALA A 223 -11.03 -4.09 12.23
N PRO A 224 -12.38 -3.96 12.27
CA PRO A 224 -13.06 -2.75 11.82
C PRO A 224 -12.54 -1.48 12.52
N GLY A 225 -12.40 -0.39 11.76
CA GLY A 225 -11.95 0.91 12.27
C GLY A 225 -10.78 1.47 11.46
N TRP A 226 -10.05 2.41 12.07
CA TRP A 226 -8.86 3.00 11.46
C TRP A 226 -7.67 2.04 11.50
N LEU A 227 -6.93 2.01 10.39
CA LEU A 227 -5.55 1.56 10.40
C LEU A 227 -4.66 2.72 10.83
N ARG A 228 -3.78 2.46 11.79
CA ARG A 228 -2.74 3.36 12.27
C ARG A 228 -1.45 3.04 11.53
N ILE A 229 -0.82 4.05 10.93
CA ILE A 229 0.39 3.89 10.13
C ILE A 229 1.47 4.75 10.75
N GLN A 230 2.61 4.15 11.11
CA GLN A 230 3.84 4.88 11.31
C GLN A 230 4.78 4.55 10.14
N VAL A 231 5.36 5.58 9.53
CA VAL A 231 6.36 5.45 8.48
C VAL A 231 7.65 6.08 8.98
N ASP A 232 8.76 5.34 8.89
CA ASP A 232 10.11 5.78 9.27
C ASP A 232 11.04 5.72 8.04
N CYS A 233 12.07 6.55 8.02
CA CYS A 233 13.23 6.40 7.12
C CYS A 233 14.51 6.33 7.93
N ARG A 234 15.39 5.40 7.57
CA ARG A 234 16.66 5.16 8.25
C ARG A 234 17.83 5.85 7.55
N ALA A 235 17.79 5.97 6.23
CA ALA A 235 18.88 6.50 5.45
C ALA A 235 18.40 7.21 4.18
N VAL A 236 19.08 8.31 3.87
CA VAL A 236 18.95 9.03 2.59
C VAL A 236 20.34 9.18 2.00
N HIS A 237 20.60 8.56 0.85
CA HIS A 237 21.88 8.60 0.15
C HIS A 237 21.70 9.11 -1.27
N GLY A 238 22.16 10.34 -1.53
CA GLY A 238 21.89 11.01 -2.80
C GLY A 238 20.38 11.14 -3.01
N ALA A 239 19.86 10.61 -4.12
CA ALA A 239 18.42 10.58 -4.41
C ALA A 239 17.68 9.39 -3.76
N TRP A 240 18.38 8.42 -3.16
CA TRP A 240 17.77 7.19 -2.67
C TRP A 240 17.38 7.29 -1.20
N PHE A 241 16.21 6.76 -0.84
CA PHE A 241 15.79 6.63 0.56
C PHE A 241 14.96 5.36 0.78
N ASP A 242 15.00 4.86 2.01
CA ASP A 242 14.08 3.82 2.49
C ASP A 242 12.83 4.43 3.13
N SER A 243 11.71 3.72 3.03
CA SER A 243 10.45 4.04 3.71
C SER A 243 9.88 2.79 4.34
N ASP A 244 9.89 2.74 5.67
CA ASP A 244 9.47 1.61 6.50
C ASP A 244 8.14 1.91 7.18
N ALA A 245 7.05 1.33 6.66
CA ALA A 245 5.72 1.46 7.22
C ALA A 245 5.35 0.29 8.14
N THR A 246 4.81 0.62 9.32
CA THR A 246 4.16 -0.31 10.24
C THR A 246 2.68 0.05 10.35
N VAL A 247 1.80 -0.91 10.05
CA VAL A 247 0.34 -0.73 10.04
C VAL A 247 -0.30 -1.57 11.14
N VAL A 248 -1.04 -0.91 12.03
CA VAL A 248 -1.73 -1.52 13.18
C VAL A 248 -3.23 -1.25 13.05
N ASP A 249 -4.09 -2.24 13.31
CA ASP A 249 -5.56 -2.07 13.24
C ASP A 249 -6.11 -1.22 14.39
N SER A 250 -7.43 -1.14 14.59
CA SER A 250 -8.05 -0.40 15.69
C SER A 250 -7.85 -1.05 17.08
N THR A 251 -7.51 -2.34 17.14
CA THR A 251 -7.44 -3.13 18.38
C THR A 251 -6.02 -3.32 18.94
N GLY A 252 -5.00 -2.90 18.19
CA GLY A 252 -3.59 -3.03 18.60
C GLY A 252 -2.82 -4.12 17.86
N ARG A 253 -3.43 -4.75 16.85
CA ARG A 253 -2.79 -5.86 16.14
C ARG A 253 -2.02 -5.35 14.95
N LEU A 254 -0.79 -5.84 14.80
CA LEU A 254 0.01 -5.63 13.60
C LEU A 254 -0.65 -6.31 12.41
N VAL A 255 -0.93 -5.53 11.36
CA VAL A 255 -1.63 -5.99 10.14
C VAL A 255 -0.67 -6.08 8.96
N CYS A 256 0.16 -5.05 8.77
CA CYS A 256 1.08 -4.95 7.63
C CYS A 256 2.39 -4.33 8.07
N GLN A 257 3.50 -4.83 7.52
CA GLN A 257 4.79 -4.18 7.55
C GLN A 257 5.24 -4.01 6.10
N ALA A 258 5.57 -2.81 5.67
CA ALA A 258 6.03 -2.55 4.31
C ALA A 258 7.37 -1.80 4.36
N ARG A 259 8.27 -2.18 3.46
CA ARG A 259 9.54 -1.48 3.22
C ARG A 259 9.63 -1.16 1.74
N GLN A 260 9.96 0.09 1.45
CA GLN A 260 10.16 0.58 0.10
C GLN A 260 11.55 1.19 -0.06
N LEU A 261 12.18 0.93 -1.21
CA LEU A 261 13.26 1.74 -1.74
C LEU A 261 12.68 2.68 -2.80
N ALA A 262 12.93 3.99 -2.65
CA ALA A 262 12.39 5.02 -3.52
C ALA A 262 13.43 6.09 -3.86
N LEU A 263 13.12 6.87 -4.89
CA LEU A 263 13.85 8.09 -5.22
C LEU A 263 13.16 9.30 -4.60
N THR A 264 13.92 10.32 -4.24
CA THR A 264 13.44 11.63 -3.79
C THR A 264 14.10 12.74 -4.61
N ALA A 265 13.49 13.93 -4.62
CA ALA A 265 14.10 15.10 -5.24
C ALA A 265 15.45 15.41 -4.57
N THR A 266 16.45 15.77 -5.37
CA THR A 266 17.73 16.26 -4.86
C THR A 266 17.70 17.78 -4.81
N THR A 267 18.08 18.36 -3.67
CA THR A 267 18.43 19.78 -3.60
C THR A 267 19.69 19.98 -4.45
N GLY A 268 19.57 20.74 -5.53
CA GLY A 268 20.73 21.21 -6.31
C GLY A 268 21.56 22.23 -5.57
#